data_AF-A0A3G2SWT9-F1
#
_entry.id   AF-A0A3G2SWT9-F1
#
_cell.length_a   1.000
_cell.length_b   1.000
_cell.length_c   1.000
_cell.angle_alpha   90.00
_cell.angle_beta   90.00
_cell.angle_gamma   90.00
#
_symmetry.space_group_name_H-M   'P 1'
#
loop_
_entity.id
_entity.type
_entity.pdbx_description
1 polymer ?
#
loop_
_entity_poly.entity_id
_entity_poly.type
_entity_poly.pdbx_seq_one_letter_code
_entity_poly.pdbx_strand_id
1 'polypeptide(L)'
;MKRRILFWLSALNLISVVLIYILSFITKNNHYAISVDTFFLASSIVLFILALILRNTKAISISLLSIVLAIGMNIFNISISYQKWIEREQPELGKR
;
A
#
# COMPACT_ATOMS: atom_id res chain seq x y z
N MET A 1 4.28 -27.81 -2.38
CA MET A 1 5.37 -26.81 -2.25
C MET A 1 4.96 -25.43 -2.78
N LYS A 2 4.60 -25.30 -4.07
CA LYS A 2 4.22 -24.03 -4.72
C LYS A 2 3.17 -23.20 -3.95
N ARG A 3 2.08 -23.82 -3.49
CA ARG A 3 1.04 -23.15 -2.69
C ARG A 3 1.52 -22.62 -1.33
N ARG A 4 2.43 -23.34 -0.66
CA ARG A 4 3.02 -22.91 0.63
C ARG A 4 3.96 -21.72 0.41
N ILE A 5 4.80 -21.78 -0.63
CA ILE A 5 5.70 -20.67 -0.99
C ILE A 5 4.88 -19.42 -1.29
N LEU A 6 3.84 -19.54 -2.14
CA LEU A 6 2.99 -18.40 -2.47
C LEU A 6 2.28 -17.82 -1.24
N PHE A 7 1.81 -18.66 -0.32
CA PHE A 7 1.23 -18.20 0.94
C PHE A 7 2.23 -17.35 1.75
N TRP A 8 3.46 -17.84 1.91
CA TRP A 8 4.51 -17.10 2.64
C TRP A 8 4.90 -15.80 1.95
N LEU A 9 5.01 -15.78 0.62
CA LEU A 9 5.27 -14.56 -0.15
C LEU A 9 4.14 -13.53 0.02
N SER A 10 2.88 -13.96 -0.08
CA SER A 10 1.72 -13.10 0.18
C SER A 10 1.73 -12.54 1.61
N ALA A 11 2.03 -13.37 2.61
CA ALA A 11 2.08 -12.95 4.01
C ALA A 11 3.21 -11.95 4.27
N LEU A 12 4.42 -12.20 3.75
CA LEU A 12 5.55 -11.28 3.88
C LEU A 12 5.26 -9.94 3.18
N ASN A 13 4.66 -9.97 1.99
CA ASN A 13 4.25 -8.76 1.29
C ASN A 13 3.27 -7.92 2.13
N LEU A 14 2.26 -8.54 2.73
CA LEU A 14 1.33 -7.85 3.63
C LEU A 14 2.05 -7.24 4.85
N ILE A 15 2.95 -7.99 5.48
CA ILE A 15 3.74 -7.50 6.62
C ILE A 15 4.59 -6.30 6.21
N SER A 16 5.24 -6.35 5.05
CA SER A 16 6.06 -5.24 4.54
C SER A 16 5.23 -3.97 4.30
N VAL A 17 4.03 -4.10 3.70
CA VAL A 17 3.10 -2.97 3.53
C VAL A 17 2.78 -2.33 4.89
N VAL A 18 2.43 -3.15 5.88
CA VAL A 18 2.08 -2.66 7.23
C VAL A 18 3.27 -1.98 7.91
N LEU A 19 4.47 -2.58 7.86
CA LEU A 19 5.66 -2.02 8.52
C LEU A 19 6.07 -0.69 7.90
N ILE A 20 6.03 -0.59 6.56
CA ILE A 20 6.35 0.65 5.87
C ILE A 20 5.32 1.73 6.17
N TYR A 21 4.05 1.36 6.29
CA TYR A 21 3.03 2.32 6.69
C TYR A 21 3.29 2.86 8.10
N ILE A 22 3.55 1.98 9.07
CA ILE A 22 3.90 2.38 10.44
C ILE A 22 5.12 3.30 10.44
N LEU A 23 6.15 2.97 9.66
CA LEU A 23 7.35 3.79 9.53
C LEU A 23 7.05 5.17 8.92
N SER A 24 6.23 5.23 7.86
CA SER A 24 5.80 6.49 7.23
C SER A 24 5.05 7.38 8.22
N PHE A 25 4.16 6.78 9.02
CA PHE A 25 3.42 7.49 10.05
C PHE A 25 4.34 8.06 11.15
N ILE A 26 5.25 7.24 11.69
CA ILE A 26 6.20 7.67 12.74
C ILE A 26 7.11 8.79 12.24
N THR A 27 7.60 8.68 11.01
CA THR A 27 8.56 9.65 10.43
C THR A 27 7.88 10.90 9.87
N LYS A 28 6.54 10.97 9.85
CA LYS A 28 5.75 12.01 9.18
C LYS A 28 6.17 12.22 7.72
N ASN A 29 6.76 11.20 7.10
CA ASN A 29 7.43 11.30 5.80
C ASN A 29 6.57 10.70 4.70
N ASN A 30 5.49 11.40 4.35
CA ASN A 30 4.53 10.92 3.35
C ASN A 30 5.04 11.11 1.90
N HIS A 31 6.19 11.75 1.70
CA HIS A 31 6.76 11.99 0.36
C HIS A 31 7.50 10.78 -0.21
N TYR A 32 7.93 9.83 0.63
CA TYR A 32 8.51 8.56 0.18
C TYR A 32 7.47 7.57 -0.35
N ALA A 33 6.18 7.92 -0.31
CA ALA A 33 5.12 6.95 -0.46
C ALA A 33 4.74 6.62 -1.90
N ILE A 34 4.90 7.52 -2.89
CA ILE A 34 4.37 7.23 -4.23
C ILE A 34 5.09 6.03 -4.89
N SER A 35 6.43 5.99 -4.84
CA SER A 35 7.20 4.89 -5.45
C SER A 35 7.04 3.58 -4.68
N VAL A 36 6.96 3.68 -3.35
CA VAL A 36 6.80 2.53 -2.45
C VAL A 36 5.38 1.96 -2.55
N ASP A 37 4.35 2.79 -2.55
CA ASP A 37 2.95 2.42 -2.73
C ASP A 37 2.73 1.77 -4.11
N THR A 38 3.35 2.32 -5.17
CA THR A 38 3.28 1.74 -6.52
C THR A 38 3.91 0.35 -6.57
N PHE A 39 5.08 0.18 -5.93
CA PHE A 39 5.75 -1.12 -5.83
C PHE A 39 4.88 -2.14 -5.11
N PHE A 40 4.32 -1.79 -3.95
CA PHE A 40 3.49 -2.70 -3.17
C PHE A 40 2.14 -3.00 -3.83
N LEU A 41 1.55 -2.03 -4.52
CA LEU A 41 0.35 -2.28 -5.31
C LEU A 41 0.65 -3.30 -6.43
N ALA A 42 1.72 -3.08 -7.19
CA ALA A 42 2.13 -3.98 -8.26
C ALA A 42 2.47 -5.38 -7.76
N SER A 43 3.27 -5.51 -6.70
CA SER A 43 3.62 -6.81 -6.11
C SER A 43 2.38 -7.55 -5.60
N SER A 44 1.45 -6.83 -4.96
CA SER A 44 0.20 -7.41 -4.45
C SER A 44 -0.71 -7.90 -5.58
N ILE A 45 -0.80 -7.18 -6.69
CA ILE A 45 -1.55 -7.59 -7.90
C ILE A 45 -0.93 -8.86 -8.50
N VAL A 46 0.40 -8.91 -8.65
CA VAL A 46 1.09 -10.10 -9.18
C VAL A 46 0.83 -11.31 -8.30
N LEU A 47 0.95 -11.17 -6.97
CA LEU A 47 0.67 -12.24 -6.01
C LEU A 47 -0.80 -12.67 -6.04
N PHE A 48 -1.73 -11.73 -6.25
CA PHE A 48 -3.16 -12.03 -6.41
C PHE A 48 -3.42 -12.87 -7.66
N ILE A 49 -2.88 -12.49 -8.82
CA ILE A 49 -3.02 -13.25 -10.07
C ILE A 49 -2.44 -14.66 -9.92
N LEU A 50 -1.24 -14.79 -9.34
CA LEU A 50 -0.64 -16.11 -9.07
C LEU A 50 -1.49 -16.95 -8.10
N ALA A 51 -2.13 -16.32 -7.12
CA ALA A 51 -3.00 -17.00 -6.16
C ALA A 51 -4.29 -17.50 -6.80
N LEU A 52 -4.87 -16.74 -7.73
CA LEU A 52 -6.01 -17.16 -8.55
C LEU A 52 -5.64 -18.37 -9.42
N ILE A 53 -4.52 -18.30 -10.15
CA ILE A 53 -4.05 -19.40 -11.01
C ILE A 53 -3.86 -20.70 -10.21
N LEU A 54 -3.25 -20.61 -9.03
CA LEU A 54 -3.00 -21.78 -8.17
C LEU A 54 -4.21 -22.19 -7.31
N ARG A 55 -5.33 -21.45 -7.39
CA ARG A 55 -6.56 -21.61 -6.59
C ARG A 55 -6.28 -21.67 -5.08
N ASN A 56 -5.41 -20.79 -4.59
CA ASN A 56 -5.04 -20.71 -3.18
C ASN A 56 -5.85 -19.63 -2.47
N THR A 57 -6.99 -20.00 -1.91
CA THR A 57 -7.95 -19.07 -1.26
C THR A 57 -7.32 -18.21 -0.17
N LYS A 58 -6.43 -18.76 0.66
CA LYS A 58 -5.74 -17.99 1.70
C LYS A 58 -4.85 -16.90 1.11
N ALA A 59 -4.06 -17.23 0.09
CA ALA A 59 -3.21 -16.25 -0.59
C ALA A 59 -4.03 -15.21 -1.36
N ILE A 60 -5.18 -15.60 -1.92
CA ILE A 60 -6.14 -14.66 -2.55
C ILE A 60 -6.58 -13.61 -1.54
N SER A 61 -7.07 -14.02 -0.37
CA SER A 61 -7.52 -13.09 0.67
C SER A 61 -6.41 -12.17 1.17
N ILE A 62 -5.19 -12.70 1.38
CA ILE A 62 -4.04 -11.91 1.84
C ILE A 62 -3.61 -10.89 0.79
N SER A 63 -3.52 -11.29 -0.47
CA SER A 63 -3.14 -10.39 -1.56
C SER A 63 -4.21 -9.31 -1.79
N LEU A 64 -5.50 -9.66 -1.67
CA LEU A 64 -6.60 -8.69 -1.75
C LEU A 64 -6.52 -7.66 -0.62
N LEU A 65 -6.28 -8.10 0.62
CA LEU A 65 -6.08 -7.20 1.75
C LEU A 65 -4.89 -6.27 1.53
N SER A 66 -3.78 -6.80 1.00
CA SER A 66 -2.59 -6.00 0.69
C SER A 66 -2.89 -4.92 -0.36
N ILE A 67 -3.68 -5.24 -1.38
CA ILE A 67 -4.13 -4.27 -2.41
C ILE A 67 -4.97 -3.16 -1.77
N VAL A 68 -5.97 -3.52 -0.95
CA VAL A 68 -6.85 -2.54 -0.29
C VAL A 68 -6.05 -1.59 0.58
N LEU A 69 -5.09 -2.11 1.36
CA LEU A 69 -4.21 -1.29 2.18
C LEU A 69 -3.33 -0.37 1.33
N ALA A 70 -2.71 -0.88 0.26
CA ALA A 70 -1.87 -0.08 -0.62
C ALA A 70 -2.66 1.07 -1.29
N ILE A 71 -3.89 0.81 -1.73
CA ILE A 71 -4.76 1.84 -2.32
C ILE A 71 -5.17 2.89 -1.28
N GLY A 72 -5.64 2.45 -0.10
CA GLY A 72 -6.02 3.35 0.98
C GLY A 72 -4.88 4.27 1.39
N MET A 73 -3.67 3.71 1.40
CA MET A 73 -2.46 4.48 1.66
C MET A 73 -2.13 5.51 0.61
N ASN A 74 -2.19 5.11 -0.66
CA ASN A 74 -1.93 6.01 -1.76
C ASN A 74 -2.88 7.22 -1.72
N ILE A 75 -4.17 6.98 -1.46
CA ILE A 75 -5.17 8.04 -1.30
C ILE A 75 -4.81 8.97 -0.14
N PHE A 76 -4.48 8.43 1.03
CA PHE A 76 -4.10 9.22 2.21
C PHE A 76 -2.88 10.10 1.95
N ASN A 77 -1.87 9.56 1.27
CA ASN A 77 -0.65 10.29 0.93
C ASN A 77 -0.91 11.41 -0.07
N ILE A 78 -1.76 11.15 -1.09
CA ILE A 78 -2.21 12.19 -2.03
C ILE A 78 -2.96 13.30 -1.29
N SER A 79 -3.88 12.95 -0.39
CA SER A 79 -4.63 13.94 0.39
C SER A 79 -3.70 14.86 1.20
N ILE A 80 -2.68 14.31 1.85
CA ILE A 80 -1.71 15.12 2.61
C ILE A 80 -0.85 15.97 1.69
N SER A 81 -0.40 15.42 0.56
CA SER A 81 0.36 16.19 -0.43
C SER A 81 -0.46 17.35 -0.97
N TYR A 82 -1.75 17.12 -1.24
CA TYR A 82 -2.66 18.14 -1.73
C TYR A 82 -2.93 19.22 -0.68
N GLN A 83 -3.09 18.84 0.59
CA GLN A 83 -3.26 19.80 1.67
C GLN A 83 -2.02 20.69 1.86
N LYS A 84 -0.81 20.12 1.82
CA LYS A 84 0.44 20.90 1.84
C LYS A 84 0.56 21.85 0.65
N TRP A 85 0.06 21.45 -0.51
CA TRP A 85 0.04 22.28 -1.70
C TRP A 85 -0.94 23.45 -1.53
N ILE A 86 -2.17 23.20 -1.04
CA ILE A 86 -3.16 24.25 -0.72
C ILE A 86 -2.60 25.24 0.29
N GLU A 87 -2.01 24.77 1.39
CA GLU A 87 -1.44 25.64 2.43
C GLU A 87 -0.33 26.56 1.87
N ARG A 88 0.38 26.12 0.83
CA ARG A 88 1.45 26.87 0.17
C ARG A 88 0.94 27.83 -0.90
N GLU A 89 0.09 27.37 -1.80
CA GLU A 89 -0.32 28.14 -3.00
C GLU A 89 -1.65 28.88 -2.83
N GLN A 90 -2.50 28.43 -1.91
CA GLN A 90 -3.83 29.00 -1.66
C GLN A 90 -4.08 29.12 -0.15
N PRO A 91 -3.29 29.95 0.57
CA PRO A 91 -3.33 30.02 2.04
C PRO A 91 -4.69 30.50 2.59
N GLU A 92 -5.49 31.19 1.79
CA GLU A 92 -6.86 31.60 2.11
C GLU A 92 -7.87 30.44 2.11
N LEU A 93 -7.58 29.35 1.41
CA LEU A 93 -8.34 28.08 1.49
C LEU A 93 -7.79 27.12 2.55
N GLY A 94 -6.50 27.27 2.94
CA GLY A 94 -5.83 26.41 3.92
C GLY A 94 -6.11 26.72 5.39
N LYS A 95 -6.76 27.84 5.70
CA LYS A 95 -7.17 28.21 7.07
C LYS A 95 -8.59 27.69 7.37
N ARG A 96 -8.72 26.39 7.66
CA ARG A 96 -9.89 25.85 8.36
C ARG A 96 -9.44 24.93 9.49
#